data_AF-A0A1C3FCQ5-F1
#
_entry.id   AF-A0A1C3FCQ5-F1
#
_cell.length_a   1.000
_cell.length_b   1.000
_cell.length_c   1.000
_cell.angle_alpha   90.00
_cell.angle_beta   90.00
_cell.angle_gamma   90.00
#
_symmetry.space_group_name_H-M   'P 1'
#
loop_
_entity.id
_entity.type
_entity.pdbx_description
1 polymer ?
#
loop_
_entity_poly.entity_id
_entity_poly.type
_entity_poly.pdbx_seq_one_letter_code
_entity_poly.pdbx_strand_id
1 'polypeptide(L)'
;MVYFTFVILTIIFWGIAPVFGKIGIQNVDPLLGLSIRSFIVSIILLATCLLTGKFASFSQVAIKDVLFIGAEGLFASLLGQFAYYHALKLGAISKVAPMLATYPAITVFVAILFLGEKFTWNKFIGLMTIIVGVILVKR
;
A
#
# COMPACT_ATOMS: atom_id res chain seq x y z
N MET A 1 5.71 -7.99 20.06
CA MET A 1 6.64 -6.84 20.13
C MET A 1 7.33 -6.56 18.81
N VAL A 2 7.95 -7.55 18.14
CA VAL A 2 8.69 -7.35 16.87
C VAL A 2 7.84 -6.73 15.75
N TYR A 3 6.57 -7.13 15.59
CA TYR A 3 5.71 -6.58 14.53
C TYR A 3 5.40 -5.09 14.71
N PHE A 4 5.37 -4.57 15.95
CA PHE A 4 5.13 -3.14 16.20
C PHE A 4 6.25 -2.28 15.63
N THR A 5 7.49 -2.74 15.72
CA THR A 5 8.64 -2.03 15.12
C THR A 5 8.47 -1.90 13.61
N PHE A 6 8.07 -2.98 12.93
CA PHE A 6 7.79 -2.92 11.49
C PHE A 6 6.61 -2.00 11.15
N VAL A 7 5.55 -2.02 11.96
CA VAL A 7 4.41 -1.09 11.78
C VAL A 7 4.84 0.37 11.90
N ILE A 8 5.67 0.71 12.89
CA ILE A 8 6.17 2.09 13.07
C ILE A 8 7.03 2.50 11.87
N LEU A 9 7.92 1.64 11.40
CA LEU A 9 8.72 1.90 10.20
C LEU A 9 7.80 2.12 8.99
N THR A 10 6.77 1.28 8.81
CA THR A 10 5.78 1.46 7.76
C THR A 10 5.12 2.84 7.85
N ILE A 11 4.65 3.27 9.03
CA ILE A 11 4.01 4.58 9.21
C ILE A 11 4.95 5.72 8.79
N ILE A 12 6.22 5.66 9.18
CA ILE A 12 7.21 6.70 8.84
C ILE A 12 7.42 6.74 7.32
N PHE A 13 7.74 5.60 6.70
CA PHE A 13 8.03 5.57 5.27
C PHE A 13 6.81 5.83 4.40
N TRP A 14 5.63 5.29 4.76
CA TRP A 14 4.37 5.57 4.06
C TRP A 14 3.83 6.97 4.33
N GLY A 15 4.23 7.65 5.40
CA GLY A 15 3.93 9.06 5.63
C GLY A 15 4.76 9.99 4.73
N ILE A 16 6.02 9.64 4.48
CA ILE A 16 6.97 10.45 3.69
C ILE A 16 6.83 10.19 2.19
N ALA A 17 6.66 8.92 1.78
CA ALA A 17 6.67 8.51 0.37
C ALA A 17 5.64 9.27 -0.52
N PRO A 18 4.39 9.54 -0.09
CA PRO A 18 3.42 10.33 -0.85
C PRO A 18 3.93 11.71 -1.28
N VAL A 19 4.79 12.34 -0.46
CA VAL A 19 5.35 13.67 -0.74
C VAL A 19 6.28 13.60 -1.94
N PHE A 20 7.23 12.67 -1.93
CA PHE A 20 8.12 12.43 -3.07
C PHE A 20 7.35 11.97 -4.30
N GLY A 21 6.36 11.09 -4.13
CA GLY A 21 5.46 10.65 -5.20
C GLY A 21 4.78 11.83 -5.88
N LYS A 22 4.18 12.75 -5.11
CA LYS A 22 3.55 13.93 -5.68
C LYS A 22 4.53 14.86 -6.38
N ILE A 23 5.70 15.12 -5.78
CA ILE A 23 6.74 15.96 -6.41
C ILE A 23 7.16 15.36 -7.75
N GLY A 24 7.40 14.05 -7.80
CA GLY A 24 7.86 13.36 -9.00
C GLY A 24 6.86 13.31 -10.15
N ILE A 25 5.55 13.36 -9.88
CA ILE A 25 4.50 13.21 -10.91
C ILE A 25 3.87 14.52 -11.39
N GLN A 26 4.35 15.68 -10.92
CA GLN A 26 3.76 16.98 -11.30
C GLN A 26 3.72 17.16 -12.83
N ASN A 27 4.83 16.87 -13.49
CA ASN A 27 5.01 17.04 -14.94
C ASN A 27 5.13 15.69 -15.68
N VAL A 28 4.82 14.59 -15.02
CA VAL A 28 4.95 13.22 -15.57
C VAL A 28 3.57 12.57 -15.61
N ASP A 29 3.28 11.83 -16.67
CA ASP A 29 2.06 11.02 -16.72
C ASP A 29 2.03 10.02 -15.54
N PRO A 30 0.90 9.86 -14.81
CA PRO A 30 0.82 8.94 -13.68
C PRO A 30 1.23 7.50 -13.98
N LEU A 31 0.89 6.97 -15.17
CA LEU A 31 1.30 5.63 -15.59
C LEU A 31 2.82 5.56 -15.72
N LEU A 32 3.40 6.54 -16.43
CA LEU A 32 4.84 6.60 -16.64
C LEU A 32 5.61 6.75 -15.33
N GLY A 33 5.14 7.62 -14.43
CA GLY A 33 5.74 7.81 -13.11
C GLY A 33 5.69 6.54 -12.26
N LEU A 34 4.58 5.80 -12.31
CA LEU A 34 4.42 4.51 -11.63
C LEU A 34 5.33 3.44 -12.25
N SER A 35 5.46 3.39 -13.58
CA SER A 35 6.36 2.48 -14.28
C SER A 35 7.81 2.72 -13.91
N ILE A 36 8.27 3.98 -13.94
CA ILE A 36 9.65 4.36 -13.56
C ILE A 36 9.93 3.95 -12.10
N ARG A 37 9.03 4.31 -11.17
CA ARG A 37 9.14 3.92 -9.76
C ARG A 37 9.27 2.41 -9.61
N SER A 38 8.37 1.66 -10.25
CA SER A 38 8.32 0.20 -10.13
C SER A 38 9.59 -0.44 -10.67
N PHE A 39 10.09 0.03 -11.81
CA PHE A 39 11.33 -0.45 -12.40
C PHE A 39 12.54 -0.25 -11.48
N ILE A 40 12.71 0.96 -10.92
CA ILE A 40 13.79 1.26 -9.97
C ILE A 40 13.72 0.34 -8.74
N VAL A 41 12.53 0.19 -8.14
CA VAL A 41 12.34 -0.66 -6.96
C VAL A 41 12.59 -2.14 -7.29
N SER A 42 12.12 -2.62 -8.45
CA SER A 42 12.35 -4.00 -8.88
C SER A 42 13.84 -4.31 -9.03
N ILE A 43 14.64 -3.41 -9.61
CA ILE A 43 16.10 -3.59 -9.71
C ILE A 43 16.72 -3.73 -8.32
N ILE A 44 16.36 -2.84 -7.39
CA ILE A 44 16.93 -2.86 -6.03
C ILE A 44 16.53 -4.15 -5.29
N LEU A 45 15.28 -4.61 -5.45
CA LEU A 45 14.81 -5.85 -4.83
C LEU A 45 15.52 -7.08 -5.41
N LEU A 46 15.64 -7.16 -6.73
CA LEU A 46 16.36 -8.26 -7.39
C LEU A 46 17.84 -8.26 -7.00
N ALA A 47 18.51 -7.11 -6.99
CA ALA A 47 19.89 -6.98 -6.52
C ALA A 47 20.02 -7.44 -5.06
N THR A 48 19.09 -7.05 -4.18
CA THR A 48 19.08 -7.49 -2.79
C THR A 48 18.91 -9.00 -2.65
N CYS A 49 18.00 -9.61 -3.42
CA CYS A 49 17.83 -11.06 -3.46
C CYS A 49 19.10 -11.79 -3.93
N LEU A 50 19.85 -11.20 -4.86
CA LEU A 50 21.12 -11.73 -5.34
C LEU A 50 22.18 -11.68 -4.24
N LEU A 51 22.37 -10.52 -3.63
CA LEU A 51 23.39 -10.29 -2.59
C LEU A 51 23.12 -11.09 -1.31
N THR A 52 21.85 -11.39 -1.02
CA THR A 52 21.45 -12.18 0.16
C THR A 52 21.28 -13.68 -0.11
N GLY A 53 21.58 -14.14 -1.33
CA GLY A 53 21.47 -15.54 -1.73
C GLY A 53 20.05 -16.10 -1.75
N LYS A 54 19.03 -15.23 -1.75
CA LYS A 54 17.60 -15.64 -1.67
C LYS A 54 17.01 -16.11 -3.00
N PHE A 55 17.73 -15.93 -4.12
CA PHE A 55 17.29 -16.48 -5.41
C PHE A 55 17.09 -18.00 -5.39
N ALA A 56 17.92 -18.73 -4.64
CA ALA A 56 17.80 -20.19 -4.52
C ALA A 56 16.46 -20.62 -3.87
N SER A 57 15.81 -19.74 -3.11
CA SER A 57 14.53 -20.02 -2.46
C SER A 57 13.32 -19.84 -3.40
N PHE A 58 13.48 -19.24 -4.59
CA PHE A 58 12.36 -19.07 -5.53
C PHE A 58 11.76 -20.39 -5.99
N SER A 59 12.59 -21.43 -6.16
CA SER A 59 12.15 -22.77 -6.54
C SER A 59 11.32 -23.47 -5.46
N GLN A 60 11.35 -22.97 -4.22
CA GLN A 60 10.63 -23.51 -3.07
C GLN A 60 9.28 -22.82 -2.85
N VAL A 61 8.99 -21.73 -3.58
CA VAL A 61 7.74 -20.99 -3.42
C VAL A 61 6.62 -21.77 -4.12
N ALA A 62 5.55 -22.09 -3.38
CA ALA A 62 4.42 -22.81 -3.96
C ALA A 62 3.68 -21.91 -4.96
N ILE A 63 3.16 -22.50 -6.04
CA ILE A 63 2.44 -21.75 -7.09
C ILE A 63 1.26 -20.95 -6.53
N LYS A 64 0.57 -21.49 -5.52
CA LYS A 64 -0.53 -20.79 -4.82
C LYS A 64 -0.06 -19.47 -4.21
N ASP A 65 1.14 -19.45 -3.62
CA ASP A 65 1.66 -18.27 -2.94
C ASP A 65 2.09 -17.23 -3.97
N VAL A 66 2.69 -17.67 -5.09
CA VAL A 66 2.98 -16.82 -6.25
C VAL A 66 1.70 -16.17 -6.80
N LEU A 67 0.60 -16.92 -6.90
CA LEU A 67 -0.67 -16.40 -7.38
C LEU A 67 -1.26 -15.34 -6.44
N PHE A 68 -1.27 -15.59 -5.13
CA PHE A 68 -1.77 -14.61 -4.17
C PHE A 68 -0.88 -13.36 -4.06
N ILE A 69 0.45 -13.52 -4.10
CA ILE A 69 1.39 -12.39 -4.14
C ILE A 69 1.24 -11.61 -5.45
N GLY A 70 1.08 -12.30 -6.58
CA GLY A 70 0.84 -11.66 -7.88
C GLY A 70 -0.48 -10.90 -7.91
N ALA A 71 -1.55 -11.45 -7.34
CA ALA A 71 -2.83 -10.77 -7.19
C ALA A 71 -2.71 -9.54 -6.28
N GLU A 72 -2.01 -9.65 -5.14
CA GLU A 72 -1.70 -8.50 -4.27
C GLU A 72 -0.99 -7.40 -5.06
N GLY A 73 0.07 -7.73 -5.79
CA GLY A 73 0.82 -6.78 -6.62
C GLY A 73 -0.05 -6.12 -7.70
N LEU A 74 -0.95 -6.88 -8.32
CA LEU A 74 -1.91 -6.36 -9.31
C LEU A 74 -2.86 -5.33 -8.68
N PHE A 75 -3.49 -5.66 -7.55
CA PHE A 75 -4.43 -4.76 -6.89
C PHE A 75 -3.74 -3.56 -6.23
N ALA A 76 -2.63 -3.77 -5.53
CA ALA A 76 -1.93 -2.73 -4.79
C ALA A 76 -1.08 -1.85 -5.71
N SER A 77 -0.21 -2.43 -6.53
CA SER A 77 0.79 -1.69 -7.29
C SER A 77 0.36 -1.28 -8.69
N LEU A 78 -0.45 -2.08 -9.39
CA LEU A 78 -0.94 -1.66 -10.72
C LEU A 78 -2.21 -0.82 -10.59
N LEU A 79 -3.31 -1.42 -10.12
CA LEU A 79 -4.62 -0.74 -10.11
C LEU A 79 -4.70 0.35 -9.04
N GLY A 80 -4.35 0.01 -7.80
CA GLY A 80 -4.42 0.89 -6.64
C GLY A 80 -3.50 2.09 -6.76
N GLN A 81 -2.21 1.86 -7.02
CA GLN A 81 -1.26 2.97 -7.16
C GLN A 81 -1.49 3.80 -8.42
N PHE A 82 -2.01 3.23 -9.51
CA PHE A 82 -2.38 4.02 -10.69
C PHE A 82 -3.49 5.02 -10.37
N ALA A 83 -4.57 4.58 -9.70
CA ALA A 83 -5.63 5.46 -9.24
C ALA A 83 -5.13 6.47 -8.18
N TYR A 84 -4.27 6.03 -7.27
CA TYR A 84 -3.64 6.87 -6.26
C TYR A 84 -2.78 7.98 -6.87
N TYR A 85 -1.97 7.69 -7.89
CA TYR A 85 -1.12 8.68 -8.54
C TYR A 85 -1.95 9.74 -9.26
N HIS A 86 -3.07 9.35 -9.87
CA HIS A 86 -4.04 10.30 -10.40
C HIS A 86 -4.61 11.20 -9.30
N ALA A 87 -5.04 10.61 -8.17
CA ALA A 87 -5.55 11.37 -7.03
C ALA A 87 -4.50 12.35 -6.47
N LEU A 88 -3.23 11.92 -6.33
CA LEU A 88 -2.13 12.78 -5.90
C LEU A 88 -1.87 13.93 -6.86
N LYS A 89 -1.93 13.69 -8.17
CA LYS A 89 -1.70 14.72 -9.18
C LYS A 89 -2.80 15.78 -9.15
N LEU A 90 -4.05 15.36 -9.01
CA LEU A 90 -5.23 16.23 -9.03
C LEU A 90 -5.51 16.95 -7.70
N GLY A 91 -5.25 16.32 -6.56
CA GLY A 91 -5.65 16.79 -5.23
C GLY A 91 -4.49 17.11 -4.30
N ALA A 92 -4.69 18.00 -3.32
CA ALA A 92 -3.68 18.28 -2.28
C ALA A 92 -3.38 17.01 -1.44
N ILE A 93 -2.10 16.73 -1.18
CA ILE A 93 -1.68 15.53 -0.41
C ILE A 93 -2.33 15.51 0.97
N SER A 94 -2.42 16.68 1.61
CA SER A 94 -3.06 16.86 2.91
C SER A 94 -4.54 16.46 2.95
N LYS A 95 -5.20 16.36 1.80
CA LYS A 95 -6.58 15.87 1.67
C LYS A 95 -6.61 14.41 1.18
N VAL A 96 -5.79 14.09 0.18
CA VAL A 96 -5.76 12.76 -0.45
C VAL A 96 -5.29 11.69 0.53
N ALA A 97 -4.19 11.92 1.26
CA ALA A 97 -3.63 10.91 2.16
C ALA A 97 -4.58 10.52 3.30
N PRO A 98 -5.24 11.46 4.01
CA PRO A 98 -6.27 11.12 4.99
C PRO A 98 -7.47 10.39 4.37
N MET A 99 -7.95 10.81 3.19
CA MET A 99 -9.05 10.10 2.53
C MET A 99 -8.74 8.62 2.28
N LEU A 100 -7.51 8.33 1.88
CA LEU A 100 -7.06 6.95 1.65
C LEU A 100 -7.00 6.13 2.94
N ALA A 101 -6.81 6.75 4.10
CA ALA A 101 -6.81 6.05 5.39
C ALA A 101 -8.15 5.39 5.74
N THR A 102 -9.17 5.49 4.88
CA THR A 102 -10.44 4.75 4.97
C THR A 102 -10.39 3.34 4.37
N TYR A 103 -9.40 3.00 3.52
CA TYR A 103 -9.29 1.65 2.93
C TYR A 103 -9.22 0.49 3.95
N PRO A 104 -8.72 0.67 5.21
CA PRO A 104 -8.80 -0.39 6.22
C PRO A 104 -10.22 -0.91 6.47
N ALA A 105 -11.26 -0.11 6.19
CA ALA A 105 -12.65 -0.57 6.18
C ALA A 105 -12.84 -1.77 5.25
N ILE A 106 -12.34 -1.61 4.02
CA ILE A 106 -12.39 -2.62 2.97
C ILE A 106 -11.52 -3.81 3.35
N THR A 107 -10.32 -3.57 3.90
CA THR A 107 -9.44 -4.65 4.38
C THR A 107 -10.12 -5.52 5.43
N VAL A 108 -10.77 -4.92 6.45
CA VAL A 108 -11.48 -5.68 7.49
C VAL A 108 -12.63 -6.48 6.87
N PHE A 109 -13.41 -5.88 5.96
CA PHE A 109 -14.50 -6.58 5.28
C PHE A 109 -14.00 -7.80 4.48
N VAL A 110 -12.96 -7.61 3.66
CA VAL A 110 -12.35 -8.67 2.86
C VAL A 110 -11.69 -9.73 3.76
N ALA A 111 -11.07 -9.35 4.87
CA ALA A 111 -10.49 -10.30 5.83
C ALA A 111 -11.54 -11.17 6.52
N ILE A 112 -12.74 -10.64 6.83
CA ILE A 112 -13.86 -11.45 7.33
C ILE A 112 -14.27 -12.48 6.28
N LEU A 113 -14.41 -12.04 5.02
CA LEU A 113 -14.92 -12.88 3.93
C LEU A 113 -13.94 -13.99 3.52
N PHE A 114 -12.64 -13.68 3.39
CA PHE A 114 -11.64 -14.59 2.84
C PHE A 114 -10.78 -15.28 3.90
N LEU A 115 -10.55 -14.64 5.06
CA LEU A 115 -9.71 -15.17 6.14
C LEU A 115 -10.52 -15.67 7.34
N GLY A 116 -11.85 -15.48 7.32
CA GLY A 116 -12.72 -15.89 8.42
C GLY A 116 -12.48 -15.08 9.71
N GLU A 117 -11.92 -13.88 9.61
CA GLU A 117 -11.70 -13.04 10.78
C GLU A 117 -13.01 -12.70 11.48
N LYS A 118 -13.01 -12.76 12.82
CA LYS A 118 -14.17 -12.30 13.60
C LYS A 118 -14.26 -10.78 13.55
N PHE A 119 -15.46 -10.29 13.23
CA PHE A 119 -15.83 -8.90 13.40
C PHE A 119 -16.23 -8.64 14.84
N THR A 120 -15.57 -7.69 15.50
CA THR A 120 -15.86 -7.33 16.89
C THR A 120 -16.35 -5.90 16.97
N TRP A 121 -17.14 -5.59 18.00
CA TRP A 121 -17.59 -4.23 18.27
C TRP A 121 -16.43 -3.24 18.38
N ASN A 122 -15.28 -3.66 18.93
CA ASN A 122 -14.08 -2.82 19.01
C ASN A 122 -13.51 -2.49 17.62
N LYS A 123 -13.47 -3.47 16.69
CA LYS A 123 -13.04 -3.22 15.30
C LYS A 123 -14.00 -2.24 14.61
N PHE A 124 -15.31 -2.38 14.82
CA PHE A 124 -16.31 -1.47 14.26
C PHE A 124 -16.15 -0.03 14.78
N ILE A 125 -16.07 0.15 16.10
CA ILE A 125 -15.91 1.47 16.71
C ILE A 125 -14.61 2.12 16.24
N GLY A 126 -13.50 1.37 16.24
CA GLY A 126 -12.21 1.87 15.73
C GLY A 126 -12.31 2.31 14.28
N LEU A 127 -13.01 1.54 13.43
CA LEU A 127 -13.20 1.90 12.03
C LEU A 127 -14.04 3.16 11.86
N MET A 128 -15.14 3.30 12.60
CA MET A 128 -15.96 4.50 12.57
C MET A 128 -15.19 5.73 13.03
N THR A 129 -14.34 5.59 14.06
CA THR A 129 -13.46 6.67 14.53
C THR A 129 -12.47 7.11 13.44
N ILE A 130 -11.87 6.17 12.69
CA ILE A 130 -11.01 6.50 11.55
C ILE A 130 -11.79 7.30 10.50
N ILE A 131 -12.98 6.82 10.11
CA ILE A 131 -13.81 7.50 9.11
C ILE A 131 -14.18 8.92 9.55
N VAL A 132 -14.61 9.09 10.80
CA VAL A 132 -14.92 10.41 11.37
C VAL A 132 -13.69 11.31 11.36
N GLY A 133 -12.53 10.80 11.77
CA GLY A 133 -11.27 11.54 11.73
C GLY A 133 -10.91 12.01 10.31
N VAL A 134 -11.08 11.15 9.32
CA VAL A 134 -10.87 11.50 7.90
C VAL A 134 -11.83 12.58 7.43
N ILE A 135 -13.10 12.51 7.80
CA ILE A 135 -14.11 13.53 7.44
C ILE A 135 -13.75 14.89 8.04
N LEU A 136 -13.22 14.91 9.27
CA LEU A 136 -12.77 16.14 9.93
C LEU A 136 -11.55 16.75 9.24
N VAL A 137 -10.56 15.94 8.86
CA VAL A 137 -9.35 16.41 8.14
C VAL A 137 -9.66 16.86 6.70
N LYS A 138 -10.69 16.28 6.07
CA LYS A 138 -11.14 16.67 4.73
C LYS A 138 -11.66 18.12 4.68
N ARG A 139 -12.35 18.57 5.74
CA ARG A 139 -12.97 19.90 5.81
C ARG A 139 -11.91 20.98 5.95
#